data_AF-A0A6M1RXG5-F1
#
_entry.id   AF-A0A6M1RXG5-F1
#
_cell.length_a   1.000
_cell.length_b   1.000
_cell.length_c   1.000
_cell.angle_alpha   90.00
_cell.angle_beta   90.00
_cell.angle_gamma   90.00
#
_symmetry.space_group_name_H-M   'P 1'
#
loop_
_entity.id
_entity.type
_entity.pdbx_description
1 polymer ?
#
loop_
_entity_poly.entity_id
_entity_poly.type
_entity_poly.pdbx_seq_one_letter_code
_entity_poly.pdbx_strand_id
1 'polypeptide(L)' 'MEAFLKAEPACAEFTDQCSICKVTDGQPVCSTPSIACIRKDYVCTRKSGE' A
#
# COMPACT_ATOMS: atom_id res chain seq x y z
N MET A 1 -3.12 4.23 -6.74
CA MET A 1 -1.83 3.78 -6.18
C MET A 1 -0.71 4.78 -6.45
N GLU A 2 -0.37 5.08 -7.70
CA GLU A 2 0.72 6.03 -8.03
C GLU A 2 0.54 7.42 -7.40
N ALA A 3 -0.68 7.97 -7.43
CA ALA A 3 -0.98 9.25 -6.78
C ALA A 3 -0.75 9.22 -5.26
N PHE A 4 -1.05 8.09 -4.61
CA PHE A 4 -0.83 7.90 -3.18
C PHE A 4 0.66 7.80 -2.86
N LEU A 5 1.43 7.03 -3.63
CA LEU A 5 2.90 6.94 -3.49
C LEU A 5 3.58 8.29 -3.74
N LYS A 6 3.03 9.12 -4.62
CA LYS A 6 3.53 10.49 -4.87
C LYS A 6 3.20 11.44 -3.73
N ALA A 7 2.05 11.27 -3.06
CA ALA A 7 1.67 12.06 -1.89
C ALA A 7 2.43 11.61 -0.63
N GLU A 8 2.65 10.30 -0.46
CA GLU A 8 3.34 9.69 0.68
C GLU A 8 4.57 8.87 0.21
N PRO A 9 5.63 9.54 -0.28
CA PRO A 9 6.84 8.85 -0.77
C PRO A 9 7.61 8.13 0.34
N ALA A 10 7.36 8.51 1.60
CA ALA A 10 7.91 7.84 2.78
C ALA A 10 7.15 6.56 3.14
N CYS A 11 6.06 6.20 2.45
CA CYS A 11 5.27 5.03 2.78
C CYS A 11 5.91 3.74 2.26
N ALA A 12 6.34 2.87 3.18
CA ALA A 12 6.91 1.55 2.88
C ALA A 12 5.83 0.48 2.73
N GLU A 13 4.75 0.59 3.49
CA GLU A 13 3.63 -0.35 3.47
C GLU A 13 2.32 0.43 3.53
N PHE A 14 1.41 0.06 2.64
CA PHE A 14 0.09 0.63 2.56
C PHE A 14 -0.95 -0.44 2.30
N THR A 15 -2.18 -0.18 2.69
CA THR A 15 -3.29 -1.11 2.51
C THR A 15 -4.48 -0.39 1.93
N ASP A 16 -5.22 -1.12 1.11
CA ASP A 16 -6.49 -0.72 0.51
C ASP A 16 -7.67 -1.37 1.27
N GLN A 17 -7.42 -1.84 2.50
CA GLN A 17 -8.27 -2.76 3.29
C GLN A 17 -8.42 -4.18 2.71
N CYS A 18 -8.07 -4.38 1.44
CA CYS A 18 -8.16 -5.67 0.76
C CYS A 18 -6.82 -6.31 0.45
N SER A 19 -5.85 -5.48 0.11
CA SER A 19 -4.50 -5.90 -0.21
C SER A 19 -3.54 -5.06 0.59
N ILE A 20 -2.56 -5.73 1.19
CA ILE A 20 -1.40 -5.08 1.78
C ILE A 20 -0.35 -4.99 0.67
N CYS A 21 0.16 -3.80 0.43
CA CYS A 21 1.16 -3.47 -0.56
C CYS A 21 2.41 -2.93 0.12
N LYS A 22 3.56 -3.52 -0.18
CA LYS A 22 4.87 -3.10 0.32
C LYS A 22 5.72 -2.57 -0.80
N VAL A 23 6.30 -1.39 -0.64
CA VAL A 23 7.29 -0.85 -1.57
C VAL A 23 8.62 -1.53 -1.29
N THR A 24 9.05 -2.41 -2.21
CA THR A 24 10.35 -3.10 -2.18
C THR A 24 11.11 -2.70 -3.43
N ASP A 25 12.33 -2.17 -3.27
CA ASP A 25 13.18 -1.72 -4.39
C ASP A 25 12.48 -0.68 -5.30
N GLY A 26 11.67 0.20 -4.70
CA GLY A 26 10.87 1.19 -5.44
C GLY A 26 9.64 0.63 -6.17
N GLN A 27 9.37 -0.67 -6.04
CA GLN A 27 8.22 -1.33 -6.64
C GLN A 27 7.20 -1.76 -5.58
N PRO A 28 5.91 -1.42 -5.74
CA PRO A 28 4.86 -1.89 -4.84
C PRO A 28 4.55 -3.37 -5.10
N VAL A 29 4.83 -4.22 -4.12
CA VAL A 29 4.50 -5.64 -4.09
C VAL A 29 3.26 -5.84 -3.23
N CYS A 30 2.14 -6.20 -3.86
CA CYS A 30 0.84 -6.36 -3.19
C CYS A 30 0.44 -7.83 -3.04
N SER A 31 -0.16 -8.16 -1.89
CA SER A 31 -0.81 -9.45 -1.66
C SER A 31 -2.14 -9.56 -2.42
N THR A 32 -2.50 -10.79 -2.79
CA THR A 32 -3.78 -11.10 -3.45
C THR A 32 -4.95 -10.84 -2.49
N PRO A 33 -5.97 -10.07 -2.90
CA PRO A 33 -7.10 -9.79 -2.03
C PRO A 33 -7.97 -11.03 -1.78
N SER A 34 -8.48 -11.15 -0.56
CA SER A 34 -9.48 -12.16 -0.20
C SER A 34 -10.80 -11.96 -0.96
N ILE A 35 -11.54 -13.04 -1.20
CA ILE A 35 -12.87 -12.99 -1.80
C ILE A 35 -13.80 -12.12 -0.93
N ALA A 36 -14.50 -11.19 -1.57
CA ALA A 36 -15.45 -10.23 -0.99
C ALA A 36 -14.89 -9.01 -0.22
N CYS A 37 -13.66 -8.57 -0.50
CA CYS A 37 -13.18 -7.32 0.08
C CYS A 37 -13.53 -6.07 -0.76
N ILE A 38 -14.03 -5.03 -0.11
CA ILE A 38 -14.33 -3.72 -0.72
C ILE A 38 -13.10 -2.83 -0.63
N ARG A 39 -12.51 -2.54 -1.79
CA ARG A 39 -11.38 -1.62 -1.92
C ARG A 39 -11.77 -0.24 -1.39
N LYS A 40 -10.93 0.33 -0.53
CA LYS A 40 -11.09 1.68 0.02
C LYS A 40 -9.87 2.52 -0.28
N ASP A 41 -9.89 3.78 0.14
CA ASP A 41 -8.74 4.65 -0.05
C ASP A 41 -7.47 4.04 0.53
N TYR A 42 -6.34 4.27 -0.15
CA TYR A 42 -5.06 3.72 0.27
C TYR A 42 -4.63 4.40 1.56
N VAL A 43 -4.30 3.60 2.57
CA VAL A 43 -3.82 4.09 3.87
C VAL A 43 -2.42 3.58 4.11
N CYS A 44 -1.52 4.49 4.49
CA CYS A 44 -0.16 4.11 4.87
C CYS A 44 -0.21 3.42 6.23
N THR A 45 0.23 2.17 6.31
CA THR A 45 0.34 1.42 7.57
C THR A 45 1.75 1.44 8.13
N ARG A 46 2.76 1.62 7.26
CA ARG A 46 4.16 1.70 7.68
C ARG A 46 4.96 2.67 6.82
N LYS A 47 5.81 3.47 7.45
CA LYS A 47 6.76 4.36 6.77
C LYS A 47 8.14 3.73 6.69
N SER A 48 8.90 4.06 5.65
CA SER A 48 10.29 3.66 5.46
C SER A 48 11.14 4.32 6.55
N GLY A 49 11.54 3.55 7.57
CA GLY A 49 12.40 4.03 8.66
C GLY A 49 11.89 3.79 10.08
N GLU A 50 10.72 3.16 10.25
CA GLU A 50 10.14 2.77 11.56
C GLU A 50 10.05 1.24 11.73
#